data_AF-A0A957F7T9-F1
#
_entry.id   AF-A0A957F7T9-F1
#
_cell.length_a   1.000
_cell.length_b   1.000
_cell.length_c   1.000
_cell.angle_alpha   90.00
_cell.angle_beta   90.00
_cell.angle_gamma   90.00
#
_symmetry.space_group_name_H-M   'P 1'
#
loop_
_entity.id
_entity.type
_entity.pdbx_description
1 polymer ?
#
loop_
_entity_poly.entity_id
_entity_poly.type
_entity_poly.pdbx_seq_one_letter_code
_entity_poly.pdbx_strand_id
1 'polypeptide(L)'
;HSMGEVAAAHVAGALSLADAMAVICHRARLMHRTSGQGAMAVAGLSFAAAEALLAAYSDKLSVAASNSPQGVILSGDPAALAEVEETLAARDVFCRRIKVDVASHSHYMDPLRPELEAALQSLRPRAGAVPIYATTDAVVVDGAGLDAAYWGRNLRQPILFAPMVEQLLADGCDTFIEVSPHPVLLTAVQQVVEHTAAAAILYPSLRREQPEQAALLASLADLYAQGVAVDWTAVQGTDGRFTPLPFYPWQRERFWVDSLFLNVKPAATAAAAAQPAPDNIRARLLAVEPGRRRQQLFESYLREQVGRVLRMPPTRVPPDKPFKALGLDSLMAVELKNRLENGLDLPLSATLVWNYPTVARMAEFLAEKMGVPLAAAAAAAAPPPPAAPPAADLDVDDLLAQLDDMDDASLENVESLLADELAAIDDLLNRE
;
A
#
# COMPACT_ATOMS: atom_id res chain seq x y z
N HIS A 1 -2.50 -13.46 7.24
CA HIS A 1 -1.06 -13.74 7.42
C HIS A 1 -0.92 -14.69 8.61
N SER A 2 -0.54 -15.96 8.35
CA SER A 2 -0.50 -17.03 9.36
C SER A 2 -1.78 -17.07 10.23
N MET A 3 -1.63 -17.10 11.56
CA MET A 3 -2.67 -17.01 12.58
C MET A 3 -3.69 -15.88 12.37
N GLY A 4 -3.28 -14.76 11.75
CA GLY A 4 -4.17 -13.64 11.45
C GLY A 4 -5.34 -14.03 10.53
N GLU A 5 -5.23 -15.13 9.79
CA GLU A 5 -6.37 -15.66 9.02
C GLU A 5 -7.52 -16.12 9.89
N VAL A 6 -7.28 -16.53 11.14
CA VAL A 6 -8.35 -16.91 12.09
C VAL A 6 -9.25 -15.71 12.40
N ALA A 7 -8.62 -14.55 12.64
CA ALA A 7 -9.34 -13.29 12.85
C ALA A 7 -10.07 -12.84 11.57
N ALA A 8 -9.41 -12.92 10.41
CA ALA A 8 -10.02 -12.60 9.13
C ALA A 8 -11.26 -13.48 8.84
N ALA A 9 -11.17 -14.78 9.11
CA ALA A 9 -12.28 -15.72 8.94
C ALA A 9 -13.45 -15.43 9.88
N HIS A 10 -13.17 -15.00 11.12
CA HIS A 10 -14.22 -14.57 12.04
C HIS A 10 -14.91 -13.28 11.57
N VAL A 11 -14.13 -12.25 11.23
CA VAL A 11 -14.64 -10.95 10.76
C VAL A 11 -15.45 -11.09 9.47
N ALA A 12 -15.03 -11.96 8.56
CA ALA A 12 -15.77 -12.29 7.35
C ALA A 12 -17.08 -13.05 7.63
N GLY A 13 -17.28 -13.58 8.83
CA GLY A 13 -18.44 -14.40 9.21
C GLY A 13 -18.32 -15.87 8.82
N ALA A 14 -17.14 -16.32 8.38
CA ALA A 14 -16.88 -17.71 8.01
C ALA A 14 -16.75 -18.62 9.24
N LEU A 15 -16.21 -18.11 10.34
CA LEU A 15 -16.14 -18.81 11.63
C LEU A 15 -16.94 -18.06 12.71
N SER A 16 -17.63 -18.83 13.55
CA SER A 16 -18.16 -18.27 14.80
C SER A 16 -17.02 -17.85 15.72
N LEU A 17 -17.28 -16.97 16.70
CA LEU A 17 -16.26 -16.60 17.68
C LEU A 17 -15.71 -17.82 18.43
N ALA A 18 -16.60 -18.76 18.79
CA ALA A 18 -16.21 -20.00 19.47
C ALA A 18 -15.32 -20.89 18.58
N ASP A 19 -15.65 -21.03 17.30
CA ASP A 19 -14.83 -21.78 16.34
C ASP A 19 -13.47 -21.12 16.11
N ALA A 20 -13.43 -19.79 15.95
CA ALA A 20 -12.19 -19.03 15.80
C ALA A 20 -11.29 -19.17 17.05
N MET A 21 -11.88 -19.12 18.25
CA MET A 21 -11.17 -19.40 19.49
C MET A 21 -10.63 -20.84 19.52
N ALA A 22 -11.44 -21.84 19.14
CA ALA A 22 -10.98 -23.22 19.11
C ALA A 22 -9.75 -23.41 18.19
N VAL A 23 -9.75 -22.78 17.01
CA VAL A 23 -8.60 -22.81 16.09
C VAL A 23 -7.36 -22.22 16.76
N ILE A 24 -7.44 -20.98 17.24
CA ILE A 24 -6.24 -20.29 17.73
C ILE A 24 -5.70 -20.92 19.02
N CYS A 25 -6.58 -21.34 19.94
CA CYS A 25 -6.21 -21.95 21.20
C CYS A 25 -5.56 -23.33 20.99
N HIS A 26 -6.15 -24.20 20.15
CA HIS A 26 -5.54 -25.50 19.86
C HIS A 26 -4.22 -25.38 19.09
N ARG A 27 -4.14 -24.43 18.15
CA ARG A 27 -2.91 -24.14 17.40
C ARG A 27 -1.78 -23.70 18.34
N ALA A 28 -2.01 -22.68 19.18
CA ALA A 28 -1.01 -22.17 20.13
C ALA A 28 -0.53 -23.26 21.10
N ARG A 29 -1.45 -24.03 21.69
CA ARG A 29 -1.12 -25.14 22.60
C ARG A 29 -0.22 -26.20 21.96
N LEU A 30 -0.47 -26.54 20.69
CA LEU A 30 0.35 -27.51 19.96
C LEU A 30 1.72 -26.93 19.61
N MET A 31 1.77 -25.69 19.12
CA MET A 31 3.02 -25.01 18.75
C MET A 31 3.97 -24.80 19.94
N HIS A 32 3.44 -24.62 21.14
CA HIS A 32 4.26 -24.51 22.35
C HIS A 32 5.17 -25.73 22.58
N ARG A 33 4.77 -26.94 22.13
CA ARG A 33 5.60 -28.17 22.23
C ARG A 33 6.84 -28.15 21.35
N THR A 34 6.86 -27.30 20.32
CA THR A 34 7.99 -27.12 19.40
C THR A 34 8.84 -25.91 19.73
N SER A 35 8.53 -25.21 20.84
CA SER A 35 9.32 -24.08 21.32
C SER A 35 10.77 -24.48 21.59
N GLY A 36 11.71 -23.67 21.10
CA GLY A 36 13.16 -23.84 21.20
C GLY A 36 13.77 -24.86 20.25
N GLN A 37 13.00 -25.54 19.38
CA GLN A 37 13.53 -26.60 18.51
C GLN A 37 14.06 -26.09 17.17
N GLY A 38 13.55 -24.97 16.67
CA GLY A 38 13.90 -24.45 15.35
C GLY A 38 14.25 -22.96 15.38
N ALA A 39 14.57 -22.41 14.22
CA ALA A 39 14.87 -21.00 14.05
C ALA A 39 14.28 -20.44 12.76
N MET A 40 14.10 -19.13 12.72
CA MET A 40 13.61 -18.40 11.55
C MET A 40 14.53 -17.23 11.21
N ALA A 41 14.56 -16.85 9.93
CA ALA A 41 15.32 -15.71 9.43
C ALA A 41 14.56 -14.99 8.31
N VAL A 42 14.67 -13.66 8.26
CA VAL A 42 14.26 -12.88 7.09
C VAL A 42 15.42 -12.89 6.09
N ALA A 43 15.11 -13.13 4.82
CA ALA A 43 16.09 -13.07 3.73
C ALA A 43 15.59 -12.18 2.58
N GLY A 44 16.51 -11.39 2.02
CA GLY A 44 16.30 -10.51 0.87
C GLY A 44 16.27 -11.27 -0.45
N LEU A 45 15.35 -12.23 -0.60
CA LEU A 45 15.19 -13.08 -1.77
C LEU A 45 13.76 -13.04 -2.29
N SER A 46 13.58 -13.28 -3.58
CA SER A 46 12.28 -13.67 -4.12
C SER A 46 11.91 -15.09 -3.67
N PHE A 47 10.61 -15.39 -3.65
CA PHE A 47 10.12 -16.73 -3.28
C PHE A 47 10.76 -17.84 -4.13
N ALA A 48 10.80 -17.67 -5.45
CA ALA A 48 11.41 -18.65 -6.36
C ALA A 48 12.91 -18.83 -6.13
N ALA A 49 13.65 -17.76 -5.80
CA ALA A 49 15.08 -17.85 -5.47
C ALA A 49 15.31 -18.58 -4.14
N ALA A 50 14.45 -18.34 -3.15
CA ALA A 50 14.48 -19.02 -1.87
C ALA A 50 14.16 -20.52 -2.01
N GLU A 51 13.14 -20.89 -2.79
CA GLU A 51 12.82 -22.30 -3.08
C GLU A 51 13.98 -23.01 -3.79
N ALA A 52 14.59 -22.37 -4.78
CA ALA A 52 15.74 -22.94 -5.49
C ALA A 52 16.96 -23.14 -4.56
N LEU A 53 17.19 -22.22 -3.63
CA LEU A 53 18.26 -22.34 -2.63
C LEU A 53 17.97 -23.46 -1.62
N LEU A 54 16.73 -23.55 -1.13
CA LEU A 54 16.33 -24.53 -0.13
C LEU A 54 16.08 -25.94 -0.70
N ALA A 55 16.10 -26.12 -2.03
CA ALA A 55 15.98 -27.44 -2.63
C ALA A 55 17.00 -28.46 -2.10
N ALA A 56 18.21 -28.01 -1.76
CA ALA A 56 19.26 -28.85 -1.14
C ALA A 56 19.00 -29.17 0.36
N TYR A 57 18.05 -28.47 0.98
CA TYR A 57 17.73 -28.51 2.41
C TYR A 57 16.25 -28.89 2.64
N SER A 58 15.58 -29.50 1.66
CA SER A 58 14.12 -29.70 1.67
C SER A 58 13.56 -30.47 2.87
N ASP A 59 14.40 -31.26 3.53
CA ASP A 59 14.09 -32.02 4.75
C ASP A 59 14.30 -31.23 6.05
N LYS A 60 15.02 -30.10 5.98
CA LYS A 60 15.48 -29.33 7.15
C LYS A 60 14.97 -27.89 7.18
N LEU A 61 14.74 -27.28 6.02
CA LEU A 61 14.34 -25.89 5.89
C LEU A 61 13.09 -25.77 5.00
N SER A 62 12.32 -24.72 5.23
CA SER A 62 11.18 -24.35 4.44
C SER A 62 11.14 -22.84 4.27
N VAL A 63 10.56 -22.38 3.16
CA VAL A 63 10.13 -20.98 3.05
C VAL A 63 8.84 -20.86 3.86
N ALA A 64 8.87 -20.13 4.96
CA ALA A 64 7.72 -19.93 5.84
C ALA A 64 6.76 -18.86 5.31
N ALA A 65 7.29 -17.81 4.67
CA ALA A 65 6.48 -16.72 4.14
C ALA A 65 7.12 -16.05 2.93
N SER A 66 6.29 -15.57 2.00
CA SER A 66 6.63 -14.56 1.00
C SER A 66 5.85 -13.30 1.35
N ASN A 67 6.52 -12.35 2.01
CA ASN A 67 5.89 -11.11 2.47
C ASN A 67 5.95 -10.01 1.42
N SER A 68 7.03 -9.95 0.65
CA SER A 68 7.21 -8.97 -0.42
C SER A 68 7.94 -9.58 -1.63
N PRO A 69 8.04 -8.86 -2.77
CA PRO A 69 8.67 -9.37 -3.98
C PRO A 69 10.13 -9.83 -3.80
N GLN A 70 10.83 -9.26 -2.81
CA GLN A 70 12.22 -9.57 -2.45
C GLN A 70 12.38 -9.84 -0.94
N GLY A 71 11.32 -10.26 -0.26
CA GLY A 71 11.30 -10.49 1.18
C GLY A 71 10.62 -11.79 1.54
N VAL A 72 11.40 -12.77 2.00
CA VAL A 72 10.93 -14.08 2.46
C VAL A 72 11.33 -14.33 3.90
N ILE A 73 10.61 -15.24 4.54
CA ILE A 73 10.99 -15.82 5.83
C ILE A 73 11.38 -17.27 5.61
N LEU A 74 12.56 -17.65 6.09
CA LEU A 74 13.08 -19.01 6.12
C LEU A 74 12.86 -19.59 7.52
N SER A 75 12.54 -20.89 7.61
CA SER A 75 12.20 -21.55 8.88
C SER A 75 12.66 -23.01 8.88
N GLY A 76 13.22 -23.47 10.00
CA GLY A 76 13.59 -24.88 10.20
C GLY A 76 14.82 -25.07 11.10
N ASP A 77 15.67 -26.03 10.74
CA ASP A 77 16.83 -26.43 11.53
C ASP A 77 17.83 -25.28 11.74
N PRO A 78 18.24 -24.96 12.99
CA PRO A 78 19.15 -23.85 13.26
C PRO A 78 20.51 -23.97 12.56
N ALA A 79 21.05 -25.20 12.47
CA ALA A 79 22.35 -25.48 11.86
C ALA A 79 22.29 -25.34 10.33
N ALA A 80 21.26 -25.89 9.68
CA ALA A 80 21.07 -25.73 8.24
C ALA A 80 20.82 -24.26 7.88
N LEU A 81 20.07 -23.53 8.71
CA LEU A 81 19.84 -22.10 8.51
C LEU A 81 21.15 -21.30 8.62
N ALA A 82 22.10 -21.72 9.46
CA ALA A 82 23.41 -21.07 9.57
C ALA A 82 24.26 -21.26 8.30
N GLU A 83 24.21 -22.44 7.67
CA GLU A 83 24.86 -22.68 6.38
C GLU A 83 24.26 -21.82 5.26
N VAL A 84 22.93 -21.65 5.26
CA VAL A 84 22.23 -20.77 4.32
C VAL A 84 22.60 -19.31 4.55
N GLU A 85 22.71 -18.87 5.80
CA GLU A 85 23.18 -17.52 6.15
C GLU A 85 24.59 -17.23 5.65
N GLU A 86 25.53 -18.15 5.84
CA GLU A 86 26.89 -18.03 5.29
C GLU A 86 26.86 -17.97 3.75
N THR A 87 26.01 -18.77 3.12
CA THR A 87 25.84 -18.76 1.66
C THR A 87 25.28 -17.44 1.15
N LEU A 88 24.32 -16.84 1.85
CA LEU A 88 23.74 -15.54 1.50
C LEU A 88 24.70 -14.40 1.77
N ALA A 89 25.41 -14.43 2.89
CA ALA A 89 26.46 -13.45 3.21
C ALA A 89 27.58 -13.46 2.16
N ALA A 90 28.00 -14.65 1.68
CA ALA A 90 28.98 -14.77 0.60
C ALA A 90 28.49 -14.19 -0.74
N ARG A 91 27.18 -14.02 -0.91
CA ARG A 91 26.53 -13.45 -2.10
C ARG A 91 26.10 -11.99 -1.88
N ASP A 92 26.45 -11.38 -0.75
CA ASP A 92 26.03 -10.03 -0.36
C ASP A 92 24.49 -9.87 -0.34
N VAL A 93 23.79 -10.94 0.06
CA VAL A 93 22.33 -10.95 0.22
C VAL A 93 21.98 -10.81 1.69
N PHE A 94 21.09 -9.87 2.01
CA PHE A 94 20.59 -9.65 3.35
C PHE A 94 19.95 -10.92 3.94
N CYS A 95 20.36 -11.28 5.16
CA CYS A 95 19.74 -12.33 5.96
C CYS A 95 19.93 -12.01 7.45
N ARG A 96 18.84 -11.99 8.24
CA ARG A 96 18.89 -11.75 9.69
C ARG A 96 17.94 -12.71 10.41
N ARG A 97 18.43 -13.32 11.51
CA ARG A 97 17.62 -14.15 12.41
C ARG A 97 16.49 -13.32 13.02
N ILE A 98 15.34 -13.96 13.18
CA ILE A 98 14.21 -13.43 13.94
C ILE A 98 14.23 -14.10 15.31
N LYS A 99 14.03 -13.32 16.37
CA LYS A 99 13.89 -13.84 17.73
C LYS A 99 12.50 -14.45 17.93
N VAL A 100 12.36 -15.70 17.49
CA VAL A 100 11.14 -16.51 17.66
C VAL A 100 11.50 -17.88 18.20
N ASP A 101 10.61 -18.41 19.04
CA ASP A 101 10.84 -19.69 19.71
C ASP A 101 10.33 -20.88 18.88
N VAL A 102 9.51 -20.66 17.84
CA VAL A 102 8.89 -21.74 17.06
C VAL A 102 9.18 -21.57 15.57
N ALA A 103 9.77 -22.59 14.95
CA ALA A 103 9.93 -22.67 13.49
C ALA A 103 8.61 -23.08 12.79
N SER A 104 7.63 -22.19 12.79
CA SER A 104 6.33 -22.38 12.13
C SER A 104 6.48 -22.46 10.59
N HIS A 105 5.46 -22.98 9.90
CA HIS A 105 5.46 -23.15 8.44
C HIS A 105 6.64 -23.97 7.90
N SER A 106 7.13 -24.92 8.71
CA SER A 106 8.25 -25.81 8.41
C SER A 106 7.92 -27.27 8.73
N HIS A 107 8.86 -28.17 8.45
CA HIS A 107 8.73 -29.60 8.73
C HIS A 107 8.46 -29.90 10.22
N TYR A 108 8.82 -29.01 11.14
CA TYR A 108 8.47 -29.16 12.57
C TYR A 108 6.95 -29.19 12.83
N MET A 109 6.13 -28.68 11.90
CA MET A 109 4.67 -28.70 12.03
C MET A 109 4.05 -30.02 11.57
N ASP A 110 4.79 -30.88 10.85
CA ASP A 110 4.25 -32.14 10.30
C ASP A 110 3.71 -33.10 11.39
N PRO A 111 4.37 -33.28 12.55
CA PRO A 111 3.82 -34.09 13.65
C PRO A 111 2.58 -33.48 14.31
N LEU A 112 2.46 -32.15 14.31
CA LEU A 112 1.37 -31.43 14.97
C LEU A 112 0.10 -31.37 14.09
N ARG A 113 0.25 -31.46 12.78
CA ARG A 113 -0.85 -31.30 11.82
C ARG A 113 -2.00 -32.29 12.06
N PRO A 114 -1.79 -33.61 12.19
CA PRO A 114 -2.88 -34.55 12.44
C PRO A 114 -3.58 -34.32 13.80
N GLU A 115 -2.83 -33.89 14.82
CA GLU A 115 -3.39 -33.56 16.13
C GLU A 115 -4.27 -32.31 16.07
N LEU A 116 -3.85 -31.27 15.33
CA LEU A 116 -4.65 -30.07 15.11
C LEU A 116 -5.91 -30.39 14.32
N GLU A 117 -5.79 -31.14 13.21
CA GLU A 117 -6.92 -31.56 12.39
C GLU A 117 -7.95 -32.35 13.22
N ALA A 118 -7.49 -33.27 14.09
CA ALA A 118 -8.37 -34.03 14.97
C ALA A 118 -9.11 -33.13 15.98
N ALA A 119 -8.42 -32.15 16.58
CA ALA A 119 -9.04 -31.21 17.52
C ALA A 119 -10.09 -30.31 16.86
N LEU A 120 -9.97 -30.07 15.55
CA LEU A 120 -10.82 -29.15 14.80
C LEU A 120 -11.93 -29.83 13.98
N GLN A 121 -12.15 -31.14 14.14
CA GLN A 121 -13.19 -31.88 13.38
C GLN A 121 -14.62 -31.34 13.59
N SER A 122 -14.87 -30.70 14.74
CA SER A 122 -16.18 -30.13 15.06
C SER A 122 -16.41 -28.73 14.48
N LEU A 123 -15.43 -28.13 13.80
CA LEU A 123 -15.59 -26.81 13.18
C LEU A 123 -16.78 -26.81 12.21
N ARG A 124 -17.47 -25.67 12.14
CA ARG A 124 -18.57 -25.43 11.20
C ARG A 124 -18.34 -24.16 10.38
N PRO A 125 -17.35 -24.18 9.46
CA PRO A 125 -17.12 -23.07 8.55
C PRO A 125 -18.34 -22.87 7.65
N ARG A 126 -18.57 -21.63 7.25
CA ARG A 126 -19.68 -21.24 6.37
C ARG A 126 -19.20 -20.18 5.38
N ALA A 127 -19.99 -19.95 4.34
CA ALA A 127 -19.78 -18.80 3.48
C ALA A 127 -20.00 -17.50 4.29
N GLY A 128 -18.98 -16.66 4.32
CA GLY A 128 -18.99 -15.34 4.94
C GLY A 128 -19.65 -14.27 4.08
N ALA A 129 -19.84 -13.09 4.67
CA ALA A 129 -20.36 -11.92 3.95
C ALA A 129 -19.26 -11.16 3.19
N VAL A 130 -18.00 -11.37 3.55
CA VAL A 130 -16.82 -10.73 2.95
C VAL A 130 -15.92 -11.80 2.35
N PRO A 131 -15.44 -11.65 1.11
CA PRO A 131 -14.49 -12.59 0.52
C PRO A 131 -13.18 -12.62 1.31
N ILE A 132 -12.59 -13.80 1.43
CA ILE A 132 -11.31 -14.00 2.13
C ILE A 132 -10.25 -14.33 1.09
N TYR A 133 -9.17 -13.55 1.06
CA TYR A 133 -8.01 -13.86 0.24
C TYR A 133 -7.05 -14.72 1.07
N ALA A 134 -7.12 -16.03 0.88
CA ALA A 134 -6.36 -17.00 1.67
C ALA A 134 -4.88 -16.99 1.26
N THR A 135 -3.98 -16.78 2.23
CA THR A 135 -2.53 -16.78 1.98
C THR A 135 -1.94 -18.19 1.92
N THR A 136 -2.65 -19.21 2.41
CA THR A 136 -2.22 -20.61 2.33
C THR A 136 -2.20 -21.13 0.90
N ASP A 137 -3.29 -20.90 0.15
CA ASP A 137 -3.48 -21.42 -1.20
C ASP A 137 -3.41 -20.30 -2.28
N ALA A 138 -3.20 -19.03 -1.87
CA ALA A 138 -3.23 -17.84 -2.73
C ALA A 138 -4.49 -17.72 -3.60
N VAL A 139 -5.65 -18.07 -3.03
CA VAL A 139 -6.95 -18.04 -3.71
C VAL A 139 -7.97 -17.25 -2.91
N VAL A 140 -8.96 -16.70 -3.62
CA VAL A 140 -10.14 -16.11 -2.99
C VAL A 140 -11.10 -17.22 -2.61
N VAL A 141 -11.51 -17.25 -1.34
CA VAL A 141 -12.44 -18.23 -0.78
C VAL A 141 -13.65 -17.54 -0.15
N ASP A 142 -14.78 -18.23 -0.15
CA ASP A 142 -16.01 -17.77 0.51
C ASP A 142 -16.01 -18.06 2.02
N GLY A 143 -15.08 -18.88 2.51
CA GLY A 143 -14.96 -19.27 3.92
C GLY A 143 -15.53 -20.65 4.25
N ALA A 144 -16.35 -21.26 3.39
CA ALA A 144 -16.96 -22.57 3.66
C ALA A 144 -15.93 -23.72 3.68
N GLY A 145 -14.80 -23.54 2.99
CA GLY A 145 -13.70 -24.49 2.94
C GLY A 145 -12.65 -24.37 4.05
N LEU A 146 -12.85 -23.47 5.04
CA LEU A 146 -11.89 -23.25 6.14
C LEU A 146 -12.02 -24.30 7.26
N ASP A 147 -12.02 -25.57 6.86
CA ASP A 147 -12.18 -26.74 7.73
C ASP A 147 -10.90 -27.13 8.48
N ALA A 148 -10.96 -28.23 9.23
CA ALA A 148 -9.82 -28.75 9.97
C ALA A 148 -8.58 -28.97 9.08
N ALA A 149 -8.77 -29.51 7.87
CA ALA A 149 -7.69 -29.78 6.92
C ALA A 149 -7.10 -28.48 6.37
N TYR A 150 -7.91 -27.44 6.17
CA TYR A 150 -7.42 -26.11 5.85
C TYR A 150 -6.50 -25.57 6.94
N TRP A 151 -6.91 -25.61 8.21
CA TRP A 151 -6.09 -25.10 9.31
C TRP A 151 -4.81 -25.93 9.53
N GLY A 152 -4.86 -27.23 9.26
CA GLY A 152 -3.66 -28.08 9.19
C GLY A 152 -2.68 -27.67 8.09
N ARG A 153 -3.18 -27.27 6.91
CA ARG A 153 -2.36 -26.69 5.84
C ARG A 153 -1.84 -25.31 6.21
N ASN A 154 -2.69 -24.42 6.72
CA ASN A 154 -2.32 -23.07 7.15
C ASN A 154 -1.17 -23.06 8.16
N LEU A 155 -1.14 -24.03 9.09
CA LEU A 155 -0.04 -24.19 10.03
C LEU A 155 1.30 -24.57 9.37
N ARG A 156 1.27 -25.38 8.30
CA ARG A 156 2.44 -26.07 7.73
C ARG A 156 2.98 -25.43 6.46
N GLN A 157 2.11 -24.90 5.61
CA GLN A 157 2.44 -24.39 4.28
C GLN A 157 2.95 -22.94 4.33
N PRO A 158 3.70 -22.48 3.32
CA PRO A 158 4.13 -21.09 3.23
C PRO A 158 2.96 -20.11 3.25
N ILE A 159 3.19 -18.94 3.83
CA ILE A 159 2.29 -17.79 3.76
C ILE A 159 2.59 -17.02 2.47
N LEU A 160 1.70 -17.11 1.48
CA LEU A 160 1.83 -16.40 0.21
C LEU A 160 1.21 -15.00 0.29
N PHE A 161 1.77 -14.13 1.15
CA PHE A 161 1.22 -12.81 1.42
C PHE A 161 1.42 -11.84 0.24
N ALA A 162 2.60 -11.76 -0.36
CA ALA A 162 2.84 -10.90 -1.52
C ALA A 162 1.94 -11.26 -2.71
N PRO A 163 1.87 -12.54 -3.16
CA PRO A 163 0.92 -12.94 -4.21
C PRO A 163 -0.54 -12.61 -3.87
N MET A 164 -0.92 -12.72 -2.60
CA MET A 164 -2.27 -12.36 -2.15
C MET A 164 -2.54 -10.86 -2.27
N VAL A 165 -1.58 -10.00 -1.91
CA VAL A 165 -1.70 -8.54 -2.07
C VAL A 165 -1.71 -8.15 -3.55
N GLU A 166 -0.89 -8.78 -4.40
CA GLU A 166 -0.91 -8.58 -5.85
C GLU A 166 -2.31 -8.89 -6.43
N GLN A 167 -2.95 -9.96 -5.96
CA GLN A 167 -4.30 -10.32 -6.37
C GLN A 167 -5.35 -9.30 -5.87
N LEU A 168 -5.24 -8.81 -4.63
CA LEU A 168 -6.11 -7.73 -4.13
C LEU A 168 -6.02 -6.47 -5.01
N LEU A 169 -4.81 -6.07 -5.39
CA LEU A 169 -4.59 -4.93 -6.27
C LEU A 169 -5.16 -5.17 -7.67
N ALA A 170 -4.98 -6.38 -8.22
CA ALA A 170 -5.52 -6.76 -9.51
C ALA A 170 -7.07 -6.75 -9.53
N ASP A 171 -7.69 -7.09 -8.41
CA ASP A 171 -9.15 -7.05 -8.22
C ASP A 171 -9.68 -5.64 -7.89
N GLY A 172 -8.79 -4.63 -7.87
CA GLY A 172 -9.13 -3.22 -7.74
C GLY A 172 -9.21 -2.70 -6.31
N CYS A 173 -8.72 -3.44 -5.32
CA CYS A 173 -8.57 -2.92 -3.96
C CYS A 173 -7.44 -1.89 -3.90
N ASP A 174 -7.75 -0.67 -3.46
CA ASP A 174 -6.81 0.46 -3.39
C ASP A 174 -6.62 1.00 -1.96
N THR A 175 -7.28 0.39 -0.97
CA THR A 175 -7.25 0.84 0.42
C THR A 175 -6.98 -0.35 1.32
N PHE A 176 -5.89 -0.30 2.07
CA PHE A 176 -5.44 -1.36 2.98
C PHE A 176 -5.42 -0.83 4.41
N ILE A 177 -6.15 -1.50 5.30
CA ILE A 177 -6.18 -1.20 6.72
C ILE A 177 -5.61 -2.39 7.47
N GLU A 178 -4.48 -2.20 8.16
CA GLU A 178 -3.93 -3.23 9.05
C GLU A 178 -4.58 -3.12 10.42
N VAL A 179 -5.36 -4.14 10.78
CA VAL A 179 -6.01 -4.25 12.10
C VAL A 179 -5.10 -5.02 13.04
N SER A 180 -4.20 -4.30 13.70
CA SER A 180 -3.20 -4.82 14.63
C SER A 180 -2.87 -3.81 15.74
N PRO A 181 -2.28 -4.26 16.88
CA PRO A 181 -1.78 -3.37 17.94
C PRO A 181 -0.66 -2.43 17.47
N HIS A 182 0.06 -2.82 16.42
CA HIS A 182 1.13 -2.06 15.78
C HIS A 182 1.31 -2.55 14.33
N PRO A 183 1.48 -1.66 13.33
CA PRO A 183 1.61 -2.08 11.94
C PRO A 183 2.93 -2.81 11.71
N VAL A 184 2.85 -4.06 11.23
CA VAL A 184 4.01 -4.88 10.87
C VAL A 184 4.01 -5.22 9.38
N LEU A 185 2.84 -5.29 8.74
CA LEU A 185 2.68 -5.75 7.36
C LEU A 185 2.50 -4.61 6.36
N LEU A 186 2.14 -3.40 6.80
CA LEU A 186 1.96 -2.25 5.90
C LEU A 186 3.19 -1.98 5.03
N THR A 187 4.42 -2.13 5.54
CA THR A 187 5.63 -1.93 4.71
C THR A 187 5.75 -2.99 3.62
N ALA A 188 5.38 -4.24 3.92
CA ALA A 188 5.36 -5.31 2.92
C ALA A 188 4.29 -5.05 1.85
N VAL A 189 3.11 -4.56 2.24
CA VAL A 189 2.06 -4.11 1.30
C VAL A 189 2.58 -2.96 0.42
N GLN A 190 3.26 -1.97 1.00
CA GLN A 190 3.84 -0.84 0.27
C GLN A 190 4.84 -1.31 -0.79
N GLN A 191 5.71 -2.26 -0.47
CA GLN A 191 6.66 -2.84 -1.44
C GLN A 191 5.96 -3.53 -2.61
N VAL A 192 4.83 -4.22 -2.37
CA VAL A 192 4.03 -4.83 -3.44
C VAL A 192 3.34 -3.77 -4.30
N VAL A 193 2.79 -2.72 -3.67
CA VAL A 193 2.16 -1.58 -4.36
C VAL A 193 3.16 -0.89 -5.30
N GLU A 194 4.39 -0.66 -4.83
CA GLU A 194 5.47 -0.09 -5.63
C GLU A 194 5.91 -1.02 -6.76
N HIS A 195 6.06 -2.32 -6.49
CA HIS A 195 6.45 -3.32 -7.48
C HIS A 195 5.45 -3.45 -8.63
N THR A 196 4.16 -3.36 -8.31
CA THR A 196 3.05 -3.42 -9.28
C THR A 196 2.74 -2.07 -9.91
N ALA A 197 3.40 -0.99 -9.47
CA ALA A 197 3.08 0.39 -9.83
C ALA A 197 1.59 0.76 -9.63
N ALA A 198 0.95 0.14 -8.64
CA ALA A 198 -0.42 0.41 -8.27
C ALA A 198 -0.52 1.71 -7.44
N ALA A 199 -1.73 2.25 -7.31
CA ALA A 199 -2.02 3.31 -6.36
C ALA A 199 -2.85 2.71 -5.23
N ALA A 200 -2.27 2.68 -4.02
CA ALA A 200 -2.99 2.24 -2.84
C ALA A 200 -2.65 3.10 -1.63
N ILE A 201 -3.55 3.12 -0.66
CA ILE A 201 -3.46 3.91 0.56
C ILE A 201 -3.47 2.96 1.76
N LEU A 202 -2.56 3.18 2.69
CA LEU A 202 -2.22 2.25 3.76
C LEU A 202 -2.47 2.91 5.12
N TYR A 203 -3.27 2.27 5.96
CA TYR A 203 -3.64 2.78 7.28
C TYR A 203 -3.38 1.75 8.38
N PRO A 204 -2.71 2.14 9.47
CA PRO A 204 -2.67 1.33 10.68
C PRO A 204 -3.97 1.52 11.49
N SER A 205 -4.36 0.52 12.28
CA SER A 205 -5.38 0.72 13.32
C SER A 205 -4.80 1.33 14.60
N LEU A 206 -3.69 0.78 15.09
CA LEU A 206 -3.05 1.19 16.33
C LEU A 206 -1.53 1.30 16.11
N ARG A 207 -0.85 1.98 17.03
CA ARG A 207 0.61 2.08 17.06
C ARG A 207 1.09 1.94 18.50
N ARG A 208 2.25 1.29 18.67
CA ARG A 208 2.87 1.14 19.99
C ARG A 208 3.13 2.51 20.62
N GLU A 209 2.94 2.59 21.94
CA GLU A 209 3.13 3.80 22.75
C GLU A 209 2.29 5.02 22.31
N GLN A 210 1.20 4.79 21.58
CA GLN A 210 0.25 5.84 21.19
C GLN A 210 -1.13 5.61 21.82
N PRO A 211 -1.90 6.68 22.12
CA PRO A 211 -3.26 6.53 22.62
C PRO A 211 -4.16 5.83 21.59
N GLU A 212 -4.72 4.67 21.96
CA GLU A 212 -5.45 3.76 21.06
C GLU A 212 -6.58 4.45 20.29
N GLN A 213 -7.47 5.14 21.01
CA GLN A 213 -8.62 5.81 20.40
C GLN A 213 -8.18 6.94 19.45
N ALA A 214 -7.11 7.67 19.80
CA ALA A 214 -6.61 8.74 18.96
C ALA A 214 -5.97 8.20 17.67
N ALA A 215 -5.21 7.10 17.75
CA ALA A 215 -4.62 6.44 16.59
C ALA A 215 -5.71 5.93 15.62
N LEU A 216 -6.73 5.24 16.15
CA LEU A 216 -7.87 4.78 15.35
C LEU A 216 -8.63 5.94 14.69
N LEU A 217 -8.95 6.98 15.45
CA LEU A 217 -9.68 8.14 14.94
C LEU A 217 -8.86 8.95 13.93
N ALA A 218 -7.53 8.97 14.02
CA ALA A 218 -6.67 9.60 13.03
C ALA A 218 -6.77 8.88 11.68
N SER A 219 -6.61 7.55 11.67
CA SER A 219 -6.79 6.75 10.45
C SER A 219 -8.21 6.89 9.88
N LEU A 220 -9.23 6.90 10.73
CA LEU A 220 -10.62 7.11 10.30
C LEU A 220 -10.84 8.52 9.72
N ALA A 221 -10.24 9.55 10.30
CA ALA A 221 -10.32 10.92 9.82
C ALA A 221 -9.64 11.09 8.45
N ASP A 222 -8.50 10.44 8.25
CA ASP A 222 -7.80 10.44 6.97
C ASP A 222 -8.61 9.73 5.88
N LEU A 223 -9.21 8.57 6.18
CA LEU A 223 -10.13 7.87 5.29
C LEU A 223 -11.33 8.77 4.93
N TYR A 224 -11.94 9.43 5.92
CA TYR A 224 -13.02 10.38 5.68
C TYR A 224 -12.59 11.56 4.79
N ALA A 225 -11.40 12.10 5.01
CA ALA A 225 -10.85 13.21 4.22
C ALA A 225 -10.62 12.81 2.76
N GLN A 226 -10.44 11.53 2.47
CA GLN A 226 -10.32 10.97 1.13
C GLN A 226 -11.68 10.62 0.49
N GLY A 227 -12.78 10.81 1.21
CA GLY A 227 -14.13 10.61 0.71
C GLY A 227 -14.75 9.26 1.08
N VAL A 228 -14.10 8.45 1.92
CA VAL A 228 -14.72 7.24 2.47
C VAL A 228 -15.88 7.65 3.37
N ALA A 229 -17.06 7.04 3.13
CA ALA A 229 -18.23 7.30 3.96
C ALA A 229 -18.02 6.71 5.36
N VAL A 230 -18.15 7.55 6.39
CA VAL A 230 -18.06 7.16 7.79
C VAL A 230 -19.42 7.36 8.45
N ASP A 231 -19.90 6.32 9.14
CA ASP A 231 -21.05 6.45 10.03
C ASP A 231 -20.63 7.13 11.34
N TRP A 232 -20.67 8.46 11.35
CA TRP A 232 -20.34 9.25 12.54
C TRP A 232 -21.31 9.03 13.70
N THR A 233 -22.51 8.52 13.45
CA THR A 233 -23.45 8.15 14.52
C THR A 233 -22.96 6.92 15.28
N ALA A 234 -22.36 5.95 14.60
CA ALA A 234 -21.71 4.81 15.26
C ALA A 234 -20.50 5.24 16.12
N VAL A 235 -19.79 6.31 15.72
CA VAL A 235 -18.61 6.82 16.43
C VAL A 235 -18.98 7.69 17.64
N GLN A 236 -19.93 8.61 17.48
CA GLN A 236 -20.26 9.64 18.48
C GLN A 236 -21.51 9.31 19.30
N GLY A 237 -22.27 8.28 18.92
CA GLY A 237 -23.58 7.98 19.49
C GLY A 237 -24.67 8.95 19.00
N THR A 238 -25.83 8.90 19.64
CA THR A 238 -27.03 9.71 19.27
C THR A 238 -27.39 10.79 20.29
N ASP A 239 -26.70 10.84 21.44
CA ASP A 239 -27.06 11.71 22.57
C ASP A 239 -26.51 13.16 22.45
N GLY A 240 -25.97 13.52 21.28
CA GLY A 240 -25.40 14.83 21.01
C GLY A 240 -26.46 15.95 20.90
N ARG A 241 -26.07 17.18 21.26
CA ARG A 241 -26.87 18.39 21.05
C ARG A 241 -26.28 19.22 19.91
N PHE A 242 -27.11 19.61 18.93
CA PHE A 242 -26.68 20.52 17.88
C PHE A 242 -26.35 21.91 18.45
N THR A 243 -25.19 22.43 18.06
CA THR A 243 -24.74 23.79 18.40
C THR A 243 -24.51 24.60 17.13
N PRO A 244 -24.84 25.91 17.09
CA PRO A 244 -24.53 26.75 15.94
C PRO A 244 -23.01 26.83 15.70
N LEU A 245 -22.59 26.52 14.48
CA LEU A 245 -21.22 26.70 14.00
C LEU A 245 -21.15 27.83 12.96
N PRO A 246 -19.96 28.40 12.67
CA PRO A 246 -19.80 29.35 11.59
C PRO A 246 -20.34 28.81 10.25
N PHE A 247 -20.95 29.69 9.44
CA PHE A 247 -21.39 29.35 8.10
C PHE A 247 -20.22 29.05 7.16
N TYR A 248 -20.50 28.35 6.06
CA TYR A 248 -19.52 28.03 5.04
C TYR A 248 -18.74 29.28 4.57
N PRO A 249 -17.39 29.25 4.61
CA PRO A 249 -16.56 30.38 4.20
C PRO A 249 -16.44 30.45 2.67
N TRP A 250 -17.47 30.99 2.02
CA TRP A 250 -17.52 31.15 0.56
C TRP A 250 -16.26 31.86 0.01
N GLN A 251 -15.54 31.17 -0.88
CA GLN A 251 -14.44 31.74 -1.68
C GLN A 251 -15.03 32.57 -2.83
N ARG A 252 -15.43 33.81 -2.51
CA ARG A 252 -16.21 34.66 -3.41
C ARG A 252 -15.33 35.23 -4.51
N GLU A 253 -15.85 35.17 -5.73
CA GLU A 253 -15.39 35.96 -6.85
C GLU A 253 -16.47 36.96 -7.24
N ARG A 254 -16.07 38.13 -7.74
CA ARG A 254 -17.00 39.14 -8.20
C ARG A 254 -17.52 38.74 -9.58
N PHE A 255 -18.77 38.29 -9.62
CA PHE A 255 -19.52 38.18 -10.86
C PHE A 255 -20.41 39.41 -11.02
N TRP A 256 -20.23 40.14 -12.10
CA TRP A 256 -21.03 41.31 -12.44
C TRP A 256 -21.29 41.32 -13.93
N VAL A 257 -22.55 41.50 -14.33
CA VAL A 257 -22.91 41.71 -15.73
C VAL A 257 -23.01 43.22 -15.92
N ASP A 258 -22.04 43.80 -16.64
CA ASP A 258 -22.12 45.20 -17.03
C ASP A 258 -23.27 45.37 -18.04
N SER A 259 -24.38 45.90 -17.54
CA SER A 259 -25.63 46.15 -18.25
C SER A 259 -26.37 44.89 -18.72
N LEU A 260 -27.58 44.73 -18.19
CA LEU A 260 -28.61 43.94 -18.84
C LEU A 260 -28.71 44.40 -20.30
N PHE A 261 -28.63 43.46 -21.23
CA PHE A 261 -29.23 43.60 -22.56
C PHE A 261 -30.77 43.73 -22.42
N LEU A 262 -31.26 44.76 -21.72
CA LEU A 262 -32.66 45.16 -21.64
C LEU A 262 -33.08 45.99 -22.87
N ASN A 263 -32.38 45.83 -23.99
CA ASN A 263 -32.80 46.32 -25.29
C ASN A 263 -32.53 45.28 -26.39
N VAL A 264 -33.06 44.07 -26.20
CA VAL A 264 -33.30 43.17 -27.34
C VAL A 264 -34.63 43.57 -27.95
N LYS A 265 -34.58 44.44 -28.98
CA LYS A 265 -35.63 44.44 -30.01
C LYS A 265 -35.59 43.06 -30.69
N PRO A 266 -36.72 42.35 -30.86
CA PRO A 266 -36.70 41.10 -31.62
C PRO A 266 -36.49 41.47 -33.09
N ALA A 267 -35.27 41.31 -33.58
CA ALA A 267 -34.98 41.42 -35.00
C ALA A 267 -33.88 40.43 -35.38
N ALA A 268 -34.34 39.37 -36.06
CA ALA A 268 -33.64 38.57 -37.05
C ALA A 268 -32.30 37.92 -36.62
N THR A 269 -32.37 36.60 -36.51
CA THR A 269 -31.29 35.61 -36.70
C THR A 269 -30.09 36.14 -37.49
N ALA A 270 -28.96 36.33 -36.81
CA ALA A 270 -27.64 36.39 -37.44
C ALA A 270 -26.55 36.01 -36.43
N ALA A 271 -25.96 34.82 -36.69
CA ALA A 271 -24.61 34.37 -36.39
C ALA A 271 -23.98 34.65 -35.00
N ALA A 272 -23.73 33.56 -34.28
CA ALA A 272 -22.82 33.46 -33.17
C ALA A 272 -21.48 34.17 -33.46
N ALA A 273 -21.21 35.26 -32.74
CA ALA A 273 -19.91 35.92 -32.70
C ALA A 273 -19.16 35.46 -31.45
N ALA A 274 -17.95 34.98 -31.67
CA ALA A 274 -17.14 34.19 -30.76
C ALA A 274 -16.73 34.95 -29.48
N GLN A 275 -16.74 34.22 -28.37
CA GLN A 275 -15.92 34.51 -27.18
C GLN A 275 -14.45 34.67 -27.62
N PRO A 276 -13.66 35.55 -26.98
CA PRO A 276 -12.22 35.59 -27.24
C PRO A 276 -11.67 34.19 -26.98
N ALA A 277 -11.01 33.62 -27.98
CA ALA A 277 -10.53 32.25 -27.95
C ALA A 277 -9.70 32.00 -26.67
N PRO A 278 -9.79 30.81 -26.04
CA PRO A 278 -8.79 30.42 -25.06
C PRO A 278 -7.42 30.60 -25.70
N ASP A 279 -6.50 31.22 -24.94
CA ASP A 279 -5.14 31.53 -25.34
C ASP A 279 -4.43 30.20 -25.72
N ASN A 280 -4.62 29.77 -26.97
CA ASN A 280 -4.31 28.42 -27.40
C ASN A 280 -2.79 28.29 -27.55
N ILE A 281 -2.15 27.96 -26.43
CA ILE A 281 -0.70 27.84 -26.33
C ILE A 281 -0.17 26.84 -27.36
N ARG A 282 -0.94 25.81 -27.72
CA ARG A 282 -0.60 24.86 -28.78
C ARG A 282 -0.44 25.56 -30.14
N ALA A 283 -1.36 26.44 -30.52
CA ALA A 283 -1.26 27.23 -31.75
C ALA A 283 -0.05 28.19 -31.73
N ARG A 284 0.24 28.80 -30.58
CA ARG A 284 1.41 29.68 -30.38
C ARG A 284 2.74 28.91 -30.46
N LEU A 285 2.77 27.68 -29.97
CA LEU A 285 3.95 26.81 -30.07
C LEU A 285 4.18 26.36 -31.52
N LEU A 286 3.12 26.03 -32.26
CA LEU A 286 3.21 25.67 -33.68
C LEU A 286 3.65 26.84 -34.56
N ALA A 287 3.35 28.09 -34.17
CA ALA A 287 3.76 29.31 -34.89
C ALA A 287 5.25 29.68 -34.71
N VAL A 288 5.97 29.05 -33.79
CA VAL A 288 7.41 29.27 -33.56
C VAL A 288 8.15 28.03 -34.03
N GLU A 289 9.21 28.13 -34.83
CA GLU A 289 9.99 26.96 -35.28
C GLU A 289 10.50 26.09 -34.11
N PRO A 290 10.56 24.74 -34.27
CA PRO A 290 11.12 23.86 -33.25
C PRO A 290 12.57 24.25 -32.92
N GLY A 291 12.92 24.22 -31.64
CA GLY A 291 14.22 24.65 -31.13
C GLY A 291 14.09 25.50 -29.87
N ARG A 292 15.20 26.13 -29.47
CA ARG A 292 15.33 26.84 -28.17
C ARG A 292 14.21 27.85 -27.92
N ARG A 293 13.73 28.55 -28.95
CA ARG A 293 12.69 29.58 -28.82
C ARG A 293 11.31 29.00 -28.51
N ARG A 294 10.96 27.85 -29.09
CA ARG A 294 9.71 27.13 -28.82
C ARG A 294 9.73 26.52 -27.41
N GLN A 295 10.86 25.93 -27.02
CA GLN A 295 11.07 25.42 -25.66
C GLN A 295 10.93 26.51 -24.60
N GLN A 296 11.60 27.65 -24.77
CA GLN A 296 11.49 28.80 -23.85
C GLN A 296 10.06 29.33 -23.75
N LEU A 297 9.34 29.41 -24.87
CA LEU A 297 7.93 29.82 -24.87
C LEU A 297 7.07 28.88 -24.03
N PHE A 298 7.28 27.56 -24.14
CA PHE A 298 6.49 26.59 -23.38
C PHE A 298 6.85 26.58 -21.90
N GLU A 299 8.15 26.61 -21.58
CA GLU A 299 8.61 26.70 -20.19
C GLU A 299 8.14 28.00 -19.53
N SER A 300 8.10 29.13 -20.24
CA SER A 300 7.54 30.37 -19.72
C SER A 300 6.05 30.23 -19.38
N TYR A 301 5.28 29.57 -20.24
CA TYR A 301 3.87 29.30 -19.97
C TYR A 301 3.68 28.41 -18.73
N LEU A 302 4.45 27.32 -18.62
CA LEU A 302 4.37 26.43 -17.46
C LEU A 302 4.81 27.11 -16.17
N ARG A 303 5.86 27.94 -16.20
CA ARG A 303 6.30 28.75 -15.06
C ARG A 303 5.23 29.75 -14.63
N GLU A 304 4.45 30.28 -15.56
CA GLU A 304 3.32 31.15 -15.24
C GLU A 304 2.21 30.39 -14.51
N GLN A 305 1.86 29.18 -14.96
CA GLN A 305 0.86 28.35 -14.28
C GLN A 305 1.34 27.92 -12.88
N VAL A 306 2.58 27.45 -12.77
CA VAL A 306 3.20 27.07 -11.50
C VAL A 306 3.31 28.27 -10.55
N GLY A 307 3.70 29.44 -11.06
CA GLY A 307 3.78 30.67 -10.28
C GLY A 307 2.43 31.13 -9.74
N ARG A 308 1.35 30.97 -10.51
CA ARG A 308 -0.02 31.27 -10.07
C ARG A 308 -0.47 30.37 -8.92
N VAL A 309 -0.16 29.07 -8.99
CA VAL A 309 -0.46 28.09 -7.93
C VAL A 309 0.36 28.41 -6.67
N LEU A 310 1.68 28.58 -6.81
CA LEU A 310 2.59 28.90 -5.70
C LEU A 310 2.52 30.34 -5.21
N ARG A 311 1.64 31.18 -5.79
CA ARG A 311 1.50 32.62 -5.51
C ARG A 311 2.84 33.37 -5.53
N MET A 312 3.70 33.01 -6.47
CA MET A 312 5.01 33.63 -6.65
C MET A 312 5.25 34.07 -8.11
N PRO A 313 6.12 35.07 -8.34
CA PRO A 313 6.46 35.50 -9.69
C PRO A 313 7.07 34.35 -10.50
N PRO A 314 6.75 34.19 -11.80
CA PRO A 314 7.29 33.11 -12.65
C PRO A 314 8.82 33.15 -12.77
N THR A 315 9.43 34.32 -12.55
CA THR A 315 10.89 34.51 -12.49
C THR A 315 11.55 33.76 -11.32
N ARG A 316 10.80 33.45 -10.25
CA ARG A 316 11.27 32.69 -9.08
C ARG A 316 11.09 31.17 -9.20
N VAL A 317 10.53 30.68 -10.30
CA VAL A 317 10.37 29.25 -10.59
C VAL A 317 11.51 28.78 -11.51
N PRO A 318 12.54 28.08 -11.00
CA PRO A 318 13.62 27.57 -11.84
C PRO A 318 13.15 26.37 -12.66
N PRO A 319 13.60 26.20 -13.92
CA PRO A 319 13.11 25.15 -14.79
C PRO A 319 13.47 23.73 -14.33
N ASP A 320 14.62 23.57 -13.67
CA ASP A 320 15.19 22.28 -13.26
C ASP A 320 14.96 21.94 -11.78
N LYS A 321 14.31 22.84 -11.02
CA LYS A 321 14.10 22.62 -9.59
C LYS A 321 12.82 21.81 -9.35
N PRO A 322 12.87 20.77 -8.49
CA PRO A 322 11.67 20.00 -8.16
C PRO A 322 10.55 20.86 -7.55
N PHE A 323 9.30 20.64 -7.96
CA PHE A 323 8.14 21.38 -7.45
C PHE A 323 7.96 21.25 -5.94
N LYS A 324 8.23 20.07 -5.36
CA LYS A 324 8.22 19.85 -3.90
C LYS A 324 9.20 20.80 -3.17
N ALA A 325 10.38 21.04 -3.74
CA ALA A 325 11.37 21.96 -3.18
C ALA A 325 11.02 23.44 -3.38
N LEU A 326 9.93 23.74 -4.10
CA LEU A 326 9.34 25.07 -4.23
C LEU A 326 8.12 25.26 -3.31
N GLY A 327 7.76 24.25 -2.51
CA GLY A 327 6.62 24.27 -1.59
C GLY A 327 5.31 23.84 -2.23
N LEU A 328 5.35 23.12 -3.37
CA LEU A 328 4.15 22.57 -3.99
C LEU A 328 3.67 21.32 -3.23
N ASP A 329 2.45 21.36 -2.72
CA ASP A 329 1.78 20.26 -2.01
C ASP A 329 0.77 19.49 -2.89
N SER A 330 0.15 18.47 -2.31
CA SER A 330 -0.79 17.59 -3.01
C SER A 330 -2.06 18.31 -3.50
N LEU A 331 -2.54 19.35 -2.82
CA LEU A 331 -3.71 20.12 -3.26
C LEU A 331 -3.34 21.06 -4.41
N MET A 332 -2.17 21.67 -4.32
CA MET A 332 -1.59 22.52 -5.37
C MET A 332 -1.29 21.74 -6.65
N ALA A 333 -0.95 20.45 -6.55
CA ALA A 333 -0.76 19.58 -7.71
C ALA A 333 -2.06 19.39 -8.51
N VAL A 334 -3.19 19.23 -7.83
CA VAL A 334 -4.53 19.13 -8.46
C VAL A 334 -4.94 20.45 -9.09
N GLU A 335 -4.66 21.58 -8.43
CA GLU A 335 -4.91 22.90 -9.00
C GLU A 335 -4.07 23.13 -10.27
N LEU A 336 -2.77 22.81 -10.23
CA LEU A 336 -1.89 22.91 -11.39
C LEU A 336 -2.37 22.02 -12.54
N LYS A 337 -2.76 20.78 -12.26
CA LYS A 337 -3.35 19.86 -13.24
C LYS A 337 -4.56 20.48 -13.92
N ASN A 338 -5.58 20.90 -13.16
CA ASN A 338 -6.82 21.45 -13.72
C ASN A 338 -6.55 22.70 -14.57
N ARG A 339 -5.59 23.54 -14.18
CA ARG A 339 -5.19 24.72 -14.96
C ARG A 339 -4.51 24.34 -16.28
N LEU A 340 -3.67 23.31 -16.26
CA LEU A 340 -3.00 22.80 -17.45
C LEU A 340 -3.99 22.09 -18.39
N GLU A 341 -4.92 21.30 -17.86
CA GLU A 341 -5.99 20.66 -18.66
C GLU A 341 -6.83 21.71 -19.39
N ASN A 342 -7.26 22.75 -18.68
CA ASN A 342 -8.05 23.85 -19.26
C ASN A 342 -7.27 24.66 -20.30
N GLY A 343 -5.97 24.88 -20.09
CA GLY A 343 -5.15 25.69 -21.00
C GLY A 343 -4.57 24.93 -22.19
N LEU A 344 -4.45 23.60 -22.10
CA LEU A 344 -3.89 22.73 -23.15
C LEU A 344 -4.96 21.95 -23.91
N ASP A 345 -6.20 21.92 -23.41
CA ASP A 345 -7.29 21.08 -23.94
C ASP A 345 -6.86 19.61 -24.07
N LEU A 346 -6.22 19.10 -23.00
CA LEU A 346 -5.70 17.75 -22.90
C LEU A 346 -6.13 17.11 -21.58
N PRO A 347 -6.56 15.84 -21.58
CA PRO A 347 -6.76 15.10 -20.34
C PRO A 347 -5.40 14.77 -19.71
N LEU A 348 -5.18 15.19 -18.46
CA LEU A 348 -3.94 14.99 -17.73
C LEU A 348 -4.19 14.08 -16.51
N SER A 349 -3.18 13.31 -16.13
CA SER A 349 -3.25 12.51 -14.90
C SER A 349 -3.02 13.40 -13.68
N ALA A 350 -3.63 13.05 -12.55
CA ALA A 350 -3.31 13.66 -11.25
C ALA A 350 -1.84 13.43 -10.83
N THR A 351 -1.19 12.39 -11.38
CA THR A 351 0.22 12.06 -11.13
C THR A 351 1.23 12.86 -11.97
N LEU A 352 0.76 13.75 -12.85
CA LEU A 352 1.61 14.54 -13.76
C LEU A 352 2.77 15.24 -13.03
N VAL A 353 2.47 15.83 -11.87
CA VAL A 353 3.45 16.60 -11.07
C VAL A 353 4.50 15.69 -10.44
N TRP A 354 4.19 14.42 -10.19
CA TRP A 354 5.12 13.45 -9.59
C TRP A 354 5.97 12.73 -10.62
N ASN A 355 5.38 12.39 -11.76
CA ASN A 355 6.12 11.76 -12.85
C ASN A 355 7.06 12.75 -13.55
N TYR A 356 6.70 14.04 -13.55
CA TYR A 356 7.47 15.11 -14.19
C TYR A 356 7.69 16.27 -13.20
N PRO A 357 8.57 16.11 -12.20
CA PRO A 357 8.63 17.00 -11.03
C PRO A 357 9.29 18.35 -11.30
N THR A 358 9.63 18.69 -12.54
CA THR A 358 10.26 19.97 -12.92
C THR A 358 9.56 20.56 -14.14
N VAL A 359 9.69 21.87 -14.34
CA VAL A 359 9.11 22.55 -15.51
C VAL A 359 9.69 21.98 -16.80
N ALA A 360 11.01 21.73 -16.86
CA ALA A 360 11.67 21.21 -18.04
C ALA A 360 11.12 19.82 -18.44
N ARG A 361 11.04 18.88 -17.50
CA ARG A 361 10.51 17.52 -17.76
C ARG A 361 9.03 17.53 -18.12
N MET A 362 8.26 18.41 -17.47
CA MET A 362 6.83 18.55 -17.75
C MET A 362 6.59 19.17 -19.14
N ALA A 363 7.44 20.11 -19.56
CA ALA A 363 7.38 20.69 -20.89
C ALA A 363 7.61 19.63 -21.98
N GLU A 364 8.63 18.78 -21.82
CA GLU A 364 8.93 17.71 -22.77
C GLU A 364 7.74 16.74 -22.91
N PHE A 365 7.24 16.24 -21.78
CA PHE A 365 6.13 15.29 -21.77
C PHE A 365 4.84 15.86 -22.37
N LEU A 366 4.45 17.08 -21.97
CA LEU A 366 3.22 17.69 -22.46
C LEU A 366 3.33 18.03 -23.95
N ALA A 367 4.51 18.39 -24.42
CA ALA A 367 4.74 18.68 -25.83
C ALA A 367 4.69 17.42 -26.70
N GLU A 368 5.26 16.31 -26.21
CA GLU A 368 5.12 14.99 -26.84
C GLU A 368 3.64 14.57 -26.93
N LYS A 369 2.90 14.70 -25.81
CA LYS A 369 1.47 14.36 -25.75
C LYS A 369 0.60 15.24 -26.66
N MET A 370 1.00 16.49 -26.92
CA MET A 370 0.33 17.38 -27.88
C MET A 370 0.73 17.12 -29.34
N GLY A 371 1.75 16.30 -29.61
CA GLY A 371 2.35 16.14 -30.93
C GLY A 371 3.09 17.40 -31.42
N VAL A 372 3.63 18.21 -30.51
CA VAL A 372 4.32 19.47 -30.83
C VAL A 372 5.79 19.32 -30.45
N PRO A 373 6.69 18.93 -31.36
CA PRO A 373 8.10 18.72 -31.03
C PRO A 373 8.76 20.03 -30.59
N LEU A 374 9.39 20.05 -29.41
CA LEU A 374 10.09 21.23 -28.89
C LEU A 374 11.49 21.39 -29.49
N ALA A 375 12.16 20.29 -29.81
CA ALA A 375 13.49 20.26 -30.40
C ALA A 375 13.46 20.30 -31.95
N ALA A 376 14.45 20.92 -32.57
CA ALA A 376 14.66 20.86 -34.01
C ALA A 376 15.12 19.47 -34.44
N ALA A 377 14.54 18.94 -35.51
CA ALA A 377 14.95 17.66 -36.09
C ALA A 377 16.31 17.79 -36.81
N ALA A 378 17.40 17.76 -36.03
CA ALA A 378 18.75 17.38 -36.46
C ALA A 378 19.70 17.25 -35.26
N ALA A 379 19.76 16.04 -34.67
CA ALA A 379 20.97 15.41 -34.12
C ALA A 379 20.61 13.99 -33.62
N ALA A 380 20.32 13.08 -34.55
CA ALA A 380 20.43 11.66 -34.29
C ALA A 380 21.91 11.28 -34.36
N ALA A 381 22.58 11.14 -33.20
CA ALA A 381 23.75 10.28 -32.97
C ALA A 381 24.27 10.46 -31.53
N ALA A 382 23.71 9.71 -30.60
CA ALA A 382 24.45 9.17 -29.45
C ALA A 382 23.73 7.88 -29.03
N PRO A 383 24.45 6.75 -28.85
CA PRO A 383 23.83 5.50 -28.41
C PRO A 383 23.20 5.70 -27.03
N PRO A 384 22.19 4.90 -26.64
CA PRO A 384 21.57 5.03 -25.33
C PRO A 384 22.66 4.92 -24.25
N PRO A 385 22.64 5.76 -23.20
CA PRO A 385 23.53 5.55 -22.06
C PRO A 385 23.27 4.15 -21.50
N PRO A 386 24.29 3.47 -20.97
CA PRO A 386 24.14 2.12 -20.43
C PRO A 386 23.03 2.12 -19.38
N ALA A 387 22.30 1.00 -19.34
CA ALA A 387 21.27 0.72 -18.34
C ALA A 387 21.74 1.22 -16.96
N ALA A 388 20.87 1.98 -16.29
CA ALA A 388 21.08 2.38 -14.91
C ALA A 388 21.46 1.13 -14.09
N PRO A 389 22.39 1.26 -13.13
CA PRO A 389 22.89 0.14 -12.33
C PRO A 389 21.73 -0.60 -11.64
N PRO A 390 21.86 -1.91 -11.37
CA PRO A 390 20.92 -2.60 -10.50
C PRO A 390 21.08 -2.08 -9.07
N ALA A 391 19.99 -2.21 -8.31
CA ALA A 391 19.81 -1.87 -6.90
C ALA A 391 19.75 -0.36 -6.57
N ALA A 392 18.54 0.12 -6.27
CA ALA A 392 18.41 0.88 -5.04
C ALA A 392 18.47 -0.18 -3.94
N ASP A 393 19.42 0.00 -3.04
CA ASP A 393 19.57 -0.76 -1.81
C ASP A 393 18.18 -1.03 -1.21
N LEU A 394 17.93 -2.26 -0.79
CA LEU A 394 16.95 -2.48 0.27
C LEU A 394 17.32 -1.46 1.34
N ASP A 395 16.40 -0.56 1.69
CA ASP A 395 16.64 0.37 2.78
C ASP A 395 16.82 -0.50 4.03
N VAL A 396 18.09 -0.75 4.35
CA VAL A 396 18.47 -1.61 5.45
C VAL A 396 17.91 -1.01 6.73
N ASP A 397 17.79 0.32 6.85
CA ASP A 397 17.18 0.97 8.01
C ASP A 397 15.67 0.70 8.11
N ASP A 398 14.96 0.53 6.99
CA ASP A 398 13.51 0.25 6.96
C ASP A 398 13.20 -1.25 7.22
N LEU A 399 14.13 -2.14 6.84
CA LEU A 399 14.13 -3.57 7.20
C LEU A 399 14.63 -3.81 8.63
N LEU A 400 15.59 -3.00 9.11
CA LEU A 400 16.07 -3.01 10.49
C LEU A 400 15.02 -2.41 11.44
N ALA A 401 14.24 -1.40 11.03
CA ALA A 401 13.10 -0.89 11.80
C ALA A 401 12.00 -1.94 11.95
N GLN A 402 11.75 -2.75 10.91
CA GLN A 402 10.85 -3.92 10.99
C GLN A 402 11.40 -4.98 11.96
N LEU A 403 12.71 -5.19 12.02
CA LEU A 403 13.32 -6.20 12.89
C LEU A 403 13.48 -5.74 14.33
N ASP A 404 13.82 -4.47 14.58
CA ASP A 404 13.83 -3.90 15.93
C ASP A 404 12.40 -3.76 16.50
N ASP A 405 11.39 -3.61 15.64
CA ASP A 405 9.98 -3.68 16.05
C ASP A 405 9.49 -5.12 16.26
N MET A 406 10.00 -6.08 15.50
CA MET A 406 9.73 -7.53 15.67
C MET A 406 10.51 -8.14 16.85
N ASP A 407 11.64 -7.56 17.26
CA ASP A 407 12.55 -8.10 18.28
C ASP A 407 12.03 -7.96 19.72
N ASP A 408 11.00 -7.13 19.98
CA ASP A 408 10.52 -6.87 21.36
C ASP A 408 9.01 -7.04 21.64
N ALA A 409 8.13 -7.24 20.64
CA ALA A 409 6.75 -7.80 20.79
C ALA A 409 5.92 -7.56 19.51
N SER A 410 5.10 -8.53 19.07
CA SER A 410 3.66 -8.27 18.80
C SER A 410 2.81 -9.38 18.13
N LEU A 411 3.34 -10.53 17.70
CA LEU A 411 2.47 -11.60 17.17
C LEU A 411 2.58 -12.93 17.93
N GLU A 412 3.78 -13.41 18.27
CA GLU A 412 3.94 -14.68 19.00
C GLU A 412 3.82 -14.54 20.53
N ASN A 413 4.04 -13.35 21.10
CA ASN A 413 3.73 -13.09 22.52
C ASN A 413 2.24 -13.33 22.80
N VAL A 414 1.35 -13.15 21.82
CA VAL A 414 -0.08 -13.45 21.97
C VAL A 414 -0.32 -14.96 22.07
N GLU A 415 0.42 -15.80 21.34
CA GLU A 415 0.27 -17.26 21.45
C GLU A 415 0.76 -17.80 22.79
N SER A 416 1.88 -17.27 23.29
CA SER A 416 2.40 -17.59 24.62
C SER A 416 1.44 -17.12 25.72
N LEU A 417 0.95 -15.87 25.64
CA LEU A 417 -0.04 -15.32 26.57
C LEU A 417 -1.37 -16.06 26.53
N LEU A 418 -1.85 -16.46 25.35
CA LEU A 418 -3.06 -17.27 25.19
C LEU A 418 -2.88 -18.69 25.74
N ALA A 419 -1.71 -19.30 25.56
CA ALA A 419 -1.40 -20.62 26.13
C ALA A 419 -1.38 -20.57 27.67
N ASP A 420 -0.80 -19.51 28.26
CA ASP A 420 -0.76 -19.31 29.71
C ASP A 420 -2.16 -19.00 30.29
N GLU A 421 -2.96 -18.15 29.63
CA GLU A 421 -4.36 -17.87 30.00
C GLU A 421 -5.25 -19.12 29.89
N LEU A 422 -5.06 -19.95 28.86
CA LEU A 422 -5.78 -21.22 28.71
C LEU A 422 -5.40 -22.25 29.79
N ALA A 423 -4.12 -22.34 30.15
CA ALA A 423 -3.69 -23.19 31.27
C ALA A 423 -4.36 -22.75 32.58
N ALA A 424 -4.51 -21.43 32.80
CA ALA A 424 -5.22 -20.89 33.96
C ALA A 424 -6.73 -21.15 33.91
N ILE A 425 -7.36 -21.11 32.73
CA ILE A 425 -8.79 -21.42 32.53
C ILE A 425 -9.07 -22.91 32.69
N ASP A 426 -8.21 -23.80 32.17
CA ASP A 426 -8.33 -25.25 32.39
C ASP A 426 -8.11 -25.62 33.86
N ASP A 427 -7.21 -24.95 34.58
CA ASP A 427 -7.03 -25.13 36.02
C ASP A 427 -8.26 -24.66 36.83
N LEU A 428 -9.02 -23.69 36.29
CA LEU A 428 -10.30 -23.23 36.84
C LEU A 428 -11.45 -24.19 36.50
N LEU A 429 -11.51 -24.71 35.27
CA LEU A 429 -12.55 -25.64 34.82
C LEU A 429 -12.39 -27.06 35.38
N ASN A 430 -11.17 -27.45 35.76
CA ASN A 430 -10.89 -28.75 36.41
C ASN A 430 -10.94 -28.70 37.95
N ARG A 431 -11.25 -27.54 38.55
CA ARG A 431 -11.42 -27.36 40.00
C ARG A 431 -12.89 -27.37 40.47
N GLU A 432 -13.84 -27.58 39.56
CA GLU A 432 -15.22 -28.01 39.85
C GLU A 432 -15.38 -29.51 39.60
#